data_AF-A0A6I5WLX5-F1
#
_entry.id   AF-A0A6I5WLX5-F1
#
_cell.length_a   1.000
_cell.length_b   1.000
_cell.length_c   1.000
_cell.angle_alpha   90.00
_cell.angle_beta   90.00
_cell.angle_gamma   90.00
#
_symmetry.space_group_name_H-M   'P 1'
#
loop_
_entity.id
_entity.type
_entity.pdbx_description
1 polymer ?
#
loop_
_entity_poly.entity_id
_entity_poly.type
_entity_poly.pdbx_seq_one_letter_code
_entity_poly.pdbx_strand_id
1 'polypeptide(L)'
;MAAVAAGTRSRGGLVIGVRPDDGTAPGPAADVSATVVTNMGQARNAILVWSADAVIAVGGSWGTLSEVALAMRRGGIPVVALGGWRIVDATGTPVPGVRHVTTPEEAIGAIGV
;
A
#
# COMPACT_ATOMS: atom_id res chain seq x y z
N MET A 1 4.32 0.02 7.87
CA MET A 1 5.41 -0.42 6.97
C MET A 1 6.48 -1.23 7.66
N ALA A 2 7.12 -0.76 8.75
CA ALA A 2 8.14 -1.56 9.47
C ALA A 2 7.64 -2.97 9.87
N ALA A 3 6.45 -3.08 10.45
CA ALA A 3 5.84 -4.38 10.80
C ALA A 3 5.60 -5.29 9.58
N VAL A 4 5.24 -4.71 8.42
CA VAL A 4 5.06 -5.45 7.17
C VAL A 4 6.41 -6.00 6.70
N ALA A 5 7.45 -5.17 6.71
CA ALA A 5 8.80 -5.57 6.34
C ALA A 5 9.31 -6.70 7.24
N ALA A 6 9.24 -6.53 8.57
CA ALA A 6 9.64 -7.55 9.54
C ALA A 6 8.87 -8.87 9.36
N GLY A 7 7.54 -8.79 9.19
CA GLY A 7 6.68 -9.96 8.94
C GLY A 7 7.07 -10.70 7.66
N THR A 8 7.24 -9.98 6.55
CA THR A 8 7.66 -10.57 5.27
C THR A 8 9.04 -11.21 5.38
N ARG A 9 10.01 -10.53 6.01
CA ARG A 9 11.37 -11.05 6.23
C ARG A 9 11.39 -12.30 7.11
N SER A 10 10.56 -12.36 8.15
CA SER A 10 10.44 -13.55 9.02
C SER A 10 9.98 -14.81 8.29
N ARG A 11 9.39 -14.65 7.09
CA ARG A 11 8.96 -15.72 6.19
C ARG A 11 9.88 -15.89 4.97
N GLY A 12 11.05 -15.24 4.96
CA GLY A 12 12.01 -15.29 3.85
C GLY A 12 11.58 -14.51 2.61
N GLY A 13 10.54 -13.67 2.70
CA GLY A 13 10.05 -12.89 1.58
C GLY A 13 10.93 -11.69 1.21
N LEU A 14 10.81 -11.24 -0.02
CA LEU A 14 11.48 -10.05 -0.54
C LEU A 14 10.73 -8.77 -0.11
N VAL A 15 11.47 -7.77 0.38
CA VAL A 15 10.92 -6.46 0.75
C VAL A 15 11.64 -5.37 -0.02
N ILE A 16 10.92 -4.63 -0.87
CA ILE A 16 11.44 -3.47 -1.60
C ILE A 16 10.95 -2.19 -0.94
N GLY A 17 11.88 -1.39 -0.42
CA GLY A 17 11.58 -0.09 0.16
C GLY A 17 11.72 1.01 -0.88
N VAL A 18 10.63 1.65 -1.28
CA VAL A 18 10.68 2.85 -2.13
C VAL A 18 10.73 4.06 -1.21
N ARG A 19 11.72 4.94 -1.33
CA ARG A 19 11.95 6.10 -0.46
C ARG A 19 11.53 7.42 -1.13
N PRO A 20 11.01 8.40 -0.37
CA PRO A 20 10.53 9.67 -0.92
C PRO A 20 11.64 10.72 -1.04
N ASP A 21 12.75 10.50 -0.35
CA ASP A 21 13.89 11.38 -0.19
C ASP A 21 15.07 10.91 -1.06
N ASP A 22 16.20 11.57 -0.88
CA ASP A 22 17.48 11.32 -1.53
C ASP A 22 18.33 10.23 -0.84
N GLY A 23 17.79 9.56 0.18
CA GLY A 23 18.47 8.50 0.91
C GLY A 23 19.52 8.97 1.92
N THR A 24 19.72 10.29 2.09
CA THR A 24 20.67 10.83 3.08
C THR A 24 20.20 10.64 4.52
N ALA A 25 18.88 10.69 4.75
CA ALA A 25 18.30 10.42 6.04
C ALA A 25 18.38 8.92 6.39
N PRO A 26 18.66 8.55 7.66
CA PRO A 26 18.63 7.16 8.11
C PRO A 26 17.30 6.50 7.69
N GLY A 27 17.39 5.40 6.95
CA GLY A 27 16.21 4.68 6.49
C GLY A 27 15.68 3.71 7.54
N PRO A 28 14.45 3.20 7.37
CA PRO A 28 14.03 1.98 8.05
C PRO A 28 14.88 0.81 7.50
N ALA A 29 16.04 0.58 8.12
CA ALA A 29 17.11 -0.22 7.53
C ALA A 29 17.06 -1.70 7.88
N ALA A 30 16.38 -2.11 8.96
CA ALA A 30 16.55 -3.46 9.50
C ALA A 30 15.94 -4.57 8.61
N ASP A 31 14.85 -4.28 7.90
CA ASP A 31 14.01 -5.33 7.28
C ASP A 31 13.75 -5.15 5.78
N VAL A 32 14.44 -4.21 5.12
CA VAL A 32 14.30 -3.98 3.68
C VAL A 32 15.38 -4.76 2.93
N SER A 33 14.98 -5.50 1.89
CA SER A 33 15.90 -6.33 1.08
C SER A 33 16.64 -5.49 0.02
N ALA A 34 15.96 -4.51 -0.57
CA ALA A 34 16.58 -3.52 -1.44
C ALA A 34 15.80 -2.21 -1.37
N THR A 35 16.51 -1.10 -1.54
CA THR A 35 15.93 0.26 -1.47
C THR A 35 15.98 0.94 -2.83
N VAL A 36 14.86 1.52 -3.24
CA VAL A 36 14.76 2.42 -4.39
C VAL A 36 14.63 3.84 -3.87
N VAL A 37 15.66 4.65 -4.06
CA VAL A 37 15.66 6.08 -3.70
C VAL A 37 15.10 6.88 -4.87
N THR A 38 14.07 7.70 -4.63
CA THR A 38 13.37 8.40 -5.72
C THR A 38 13.54 9.91 -5.67
N ASN A 39 13.72 10.50 -4.48
CA ASN A 39 13.64 11.95 -4.26
C ASN A 39 12.37 12.61 -4.86
N MET A 40 11.27 11.86 -4.95
CA MET A 40 10.01 12.30 -5.56
C MET A 40 8.97 12.77 -4.54
N GLY A 41 9.30 12.80 -3.25
CA GLY A 41 8.32 13.05 -2.20
C GLY A 41 7.16 12.06 -2.28
N GLN A 42 5.92 12.57 -2.29
CA GLN A 42 4.71 11.76 -2.41
C GLN A 42 4.45 11.23 -3.83
N ALA A 43 5.08 11.82 -4.87
CA ALA A 43 4.88 11.34 -6.24
C ALA A 43 5.40 9.91 -6.47
N ARG A 44 6.29 9.42 -5.58
CA ARG A 44 6.72 8.02 -5.57
C ARG A 44 5.57 7.01 -5.44
N ASN A 45 4.42 7.43 -4.90
CA ASN A 45 3.28 6.54 -4.66
C ASN A 45 2.76 5.96 -5.98
N ALA A 46 2.96 6.65 -7.11
CA ALA A 46 2.71 6.10 -8.43
C ALA A 46 3.60 4.89 -8.73
N ILE A 47 4.88 4.91 -8.35
CA ILE A 47 5.80 3.76 -8.53
C ILE A 47 5.30 2.56 -7.74
N LEU A 48 4.88 2.76 -6.49
CA LEU A 48 4.29 1.70 -5.65
C LEU A 48 3.07 1.09 -6.33
N VAL A 49 2.13 1.94 -6.73
CA VAL A 49 0.88 1.50 -7.33
C VAL A 49 1.10 0.80 -8.66
N TRP A 50 1.97 1.30 -9.55
CA TRP A 50 2.20 0.70 -10.88
C TRP A 50 3.05 -0.57 -10.84
N SER A 51 3.82 -0.79 -9.77
CA SER A 51 4.63 -2.00 -9.61
C SER A 51 3.89 -3.16 -8.93
N ALA A 52 2.66 -2.95 -8.46
CA ALA A 52 1.93 -3.93 -7.67
C ALA A 52 0.99 -4.80 -8.52
N ASP A 53 0.81 -6.07 -8.14
CA ASP A 53 -0.27 -6.92 -8.70
C ASP A 53 -1.58 -6.75 -7.91
N ALA A 54 -1.49 -6.31 -6.66
CA ALA A 54 -2.62 -5.94 -5.81
C ALA A 54 -2.17 -4.92 -4.76
N VAL A 55 -3.10 -4.11 -4.24
CA VAL A 55 -2.82 -3.12 -3.18
C VAL A 55 -3.66 -3.43 -1.95
N ILE A 56 -3.00 -3.60 -0.80
CA ILE A 56 -3.65 -3.72 0.51
C ILE A 56 -3.31 -2.47 1.32
N ALA A 57 -4.31 -1.61 1.51
CA ALA A 57 -4.23 -0.44 2.35
C ALA A 57 -4.54 -0.83 3.81
N VAL A 58 -3.56 -0.62 4.69
CA VAL A 58 -3.68 -0.89 6.13
C VAL A 58 -3.69 0.43 6.89
N GLY A 59 -4.75 0.67 7.67
CA GLY A 59 -4.94 1.92 8.42
C GLY A 59 -5.54 3.07 7.61
N GLY A 60 -5.42 4.30 8.14
CA GLY A 60 -6.23 5.44 7.71
C GLY A 60 -5.49 6.78 7.57
N SER A 61 -4.22 6.80 7.15
CA SER A 61 -3.51 8.06 6.92
C SER A 61 -3.87 8.71 5.58
N TRP A 62 -3.65 10.02 5.42
CA TRP A 62 -3.81 10.71 4.13
C TRP A 62 -2.90 10.16 3.03
N GLY A 63 -1.66 9.77 3.37
CA GLY A 63 -0.76 9.12 2.43
C GLY A 63 -1.34 7.79 1.92
N THR A 64 -1.88 6.98 2.82
CA THR A 64 -2.58 5.73 2.49
C THR A 64 -3.80 5.98 1.59
N LEU A 65 -4.59 7.03 1.86
CA LEU A 65 -5.72 7.38 0.98
C LEU A 65 -5.26 7.75 -0.43
N SER A 66 -4.13 8.46 -0.57
CA SER A 66 -3.58 8.82 -1.88
C SER A 66 -3.17 7.59 -2.71
N GLU A 67 -2.60 6.58 -2.07
CA GLU A 67 -2.25 5.30 -2.71
C GLU A 67 -3.50 4.54 -3.14
N VAL A 68 -4.55 4.51 -2.31
CA VAL A 68 -5.86 3.92 -2.67
C VAL A 68 -6.45 4.63 -3.89
N ALA A 69 -6.48 5.97 -3.89
CA ALA A 69 -7.01 6.73 -5.02
C ALA A 69 -6.22 6.50 -6.31
N LEU A 70 -4.89 6.44 -6.23
CA LEU A 70 -4.02 6.12 -7.36
C LEU A 70 -4.25 4.70 -7.87
N ALA A 71 -4.40 3.71 -6.99
CA ALA A 71 -4.66 2.32 -7.36
C ALA A 71 -6.03 2.15 -8.03
N MET A 72 -7.06 2.82 -7.49
CA MET A 72 -8.39 2.87 -8.11
C MET A 72 -8.36 3.53 -9.49
N ARG A 73 -7.56 4.60 -9.66
CA ARG A 73 -7.38 5.25 -10.97
C ARG A 73 -6.60 4.39 -11.95
N ARG A 74 -5.58 3.66 -11.50
CA ARG A 74 -4.83 2.70 -12.33
C ARG A 74 -5.78 1.64 -12.90
N GLY A 75 -6.65 1.09 -12.05
CA GLY A 75 -7.55 0.00 -12.41
C GLY A 75 -6.81 -1.30 -12.73
N GLY A 76 -7.56 -2.37 -12.98
CA GLY A 76 -7.01 -3.67 -13.40
C GLY A 76 -6.31 -4.49 -12.31
N ILE A 77 -6.23 -3.98 -11.08
CA ILE A 77 -5.70 -4.72 -9.92
C ILE A 77 -6.68 -4.69 -8.74
N PRO A 78 -6.69 -5.71 -7.86
CA PRO A 78 -7.45 -5.67 -6.62
C PRO A 78 -6.94 -4.56 -5.69
N VAL A 79 -7.86 -3.79 -5.13
CA VAL A 79 -7.58 -2.78 -4.08
C VAL A 79 -8.39 -3.14 -2.85
N VAL A 80 -7.70 -3.39 -1.74
CA VAL A 80 -8.28 -3.88 -0.49
C VAL A 80 -7.98 -2.87 0.63
N ALA A 81 -8.97 -2.56 1.45
CA ALA A 81 -8.82 -1.76 2.67
C ALA A 81 -9.05 -2.63 3.90
N LEU A 82 -8.00 -2.86 4.69
CA LEU A 82 -8.02 -3.62 5.93
C LEU A 82 -8.14 -2.68 7.13
N GLY A 83 -9.33 -2.64 7.74
CA GLY A 83 -9.60 -1.81 8.93
C GLY A 83 -9.33 -0.31 8.73
N GLY A 84 -9.38 0.16 7.48
CA GLY A 84 -8.94 1.50 7.07
C GLY A 84 -10.05 2.38 6.52
N TRP A 85 -9.70 3.19 5.54
CA TRP A 85 -10.61 4.14 4.89
C TRP A 85 -11.89 3.48 4.34
N ARG A 86 -13.00 4.20 4.50
CA ARG A 86 -14.21 4.04 3.69
C ARG A 86 -14.46 5.32 2.91
N ILE A 87 -14.52 5.22 1.60
CA ILE A 87 -14.74 6.37 0.72
C ILE A 87 -16.22 6.36 0.34
N VAL A 88 -16.90 7.46 0.60
CA VAL A 88 -18.31 7.66 0.25
C VAL A 88 -18.44 8.88 -0.65
N ASP A 89 -19.46 8.89 -1.50
CA ASP A 89 -19.83 10.06 -2.29
C ASP A 89 -20.57 11.11 -1.44
N ALA A 90 -21.01 12.19 -2.09
CA ALA A 90 -21.73 13.27 -1.42
C ALA A 90 -23.07 12.85 -0.77
N THR A 91 -23.62 11.70 -1.16
CA THR A 91 -24.86 11.13 -0.60
C THR A 91 -24.61 10.15 0.54
N GLY A 92 -23.33 9.86 0.85
CA GLY A 92 -22.94 8.83 1.80
C GLY A 92 -22.90 7.43 1.21
N THR A 93 -23.09 7.28 -0.11
CA THR A 93 -23.02 5.98 -0.77
C THR A 93 -21.56 5.58 -0.95
N PRO A 94 -21.16 4.33 -0.61
CA PRO A 94 -19.78 3.87 -0.81
C PRO A 94 -19.34 3.98 -2.26
N VAL A 95 -18.18 4.57 -2.49
CA VAL A 95 -17.53 4.60 -3.80
C VAL A 95 -17.10 3.17 -4.14
N PRO A 96 -17.54 2.61 -5.29
CA PRO A 96 -17.28 1.22 -5.61
C PRO A 96 -15.81 0.93 -5.91
N GLY A 97 -15.44 -0.34 -5.76
CA GLY A 97 -14.17 -0.90 -6.25
C GLY A 97 -13.15 -1.24 -5.16
N VAL A 98 -13.10 -0.49 -4.07
CA VAL A 98 -12.29 -0.88 -2.90
C VAL A 98 -13.00 -2.00 -2.14
N ARG A 99 -12.30 -3.13 -1.95
CA ARG A 99 -12.79 -4.27 -1.16
C ARG A 99 -12.48 -4.01 0.32
N HIS A 100 -13.52 -3.85 1.13
CA HIS A 100 -13.34 -3.59 2.57
C HIS A 100 -13.37 -4.91 3.35
N VAL A 101 -12.36 -5.12 4.18
CA VAL A 101 -12.16 -6.33 4.98
C VAL A 101 -11.72 -5.96 6.39
N THR A 102 -11.87 -6.90 7.33
CA THR A 102 -11.54 -6.69 8.74
C THR A 102 -10.42 -7.60 9.24
N THR A 103 -10.06 -8.63 8.48
CA THR A 103 -8.98 -9.57 8.83
C THR A 103 -7.91 -9.67 7.75
N PRO A 104 -6.65 -9.98 8.10
CA PRO A 104 -5.60 -10.28 7.13
C PRO A 104 -5.98 -11.43 6.18
N GLU A 105 -6.67 -12.45 6.68
CA GLU A 105 -7.10 -13.62 5.91
C GLU A 105 -8.11 -13.23 4.82
N GLU A 106 -9.10 -12.41 5.17
CA GLU A 106 -10.03 -11.82 4.20
C GLU A 106 -9.29 -10.95 3.18
N ALA A 107 -8.26 -10.20 3.59
CA ALA A 107 -7.49 -9.37 2.68
C ALA A 107 -6.77 -10.20 1.62
N ILE A 108 -6.19 -11.34 2.01
CA ILE A 108 -5.55 -12.28 1.08
C ILE A 108 -6.60 -12.97 0.18
N GLY A 109 -7.70 -13.45 0.73
CA GLY A 109 -8.79 -14.01 -0.08
C GLY A 109 -9.34 -13.01 -1.10
N ALA A 110 -9.37 -11.73 -0.75
CA ALA A 110 -9.84 -10.66 -1.60
C ALA A 110 -8.86 -10.23 -2.70
N ILE A 111 -7.61 -10.70 -2.74
CA ILE A 111 -6.69 -10.43 -3.87
C ILE A 111 -6.71 -11.56 -4.93
N GLY A 112 -7.25 -12.74 -4.60
CA GLY A 112 -7.49 -13.82 -5.55
C GLY A 112 -6.26 -14.61 -5.99
N VAL A 113 -5.24 -14.69 -5.12
CA VAL A 113 -4.06 -15.56 -5.28
C VAL A 113 -4.18 -16.83 -4.45
#